data_AF-A0A8I6YEP1-F1
#
_entry.id   AF-A0A8I6YEP1-F1
#
_cell.length_a   1.000
_cell.length_b   1.000
_cell.length_c   1.000
_cell.angle_alpha   90.00
_cell.angle_beta   90.00
_cell.angle_gamma   90.00
#
_symmetry.space_group_name_H-M   'P 1'
#
loop_
_entity.id
_entity.type
_entity.pdbx_description
1 polymer ?
#
loop_
_entity_poly.entity_id
_entity_poly.type
_entity_poly.pdbx_seq_one_letter_code
_entity_poly.pdbx_strand_id
1 'polypeptide(L)'
;MQPRLGIGQRLVAHSVPCHTSASPPPPRSRLSGTRTAVSLLPRPPAHPAAASTQPVSGHLGLLPSLELDMASSSATISSLGAQAALVSKPKNHGISGTKASSSISFGLGSSFLGKTASLRASVTTRFAPKAKPVARILPEASYKVAVLGAAGGIGQPLGLLIKMSPLVSELRLYDIANVKGVAADLSHCNTPSQVMDFTGPAELASCLKGVDVVVIPAGVPRKPGMTRDDLFNINAGIVKSLIEAVADNCPEAFIHIISNPVNSTVPIAAEILKQKGVYNPKKLFGVSTLDVVRANTFVAQKKGLKLIDVDVPVVGGHAGITILPLLSKTRPSVTFTDEETEELTKRIQNAGTEVVEAKAGAGSATLSMAYAAARFVESSLRALAGDPDVYECTYVQSELTELPFFASRVKLGKNGVESIISSDLEGLTEYEANALEALKPELKASIEKGIEFAHKQQGAAASV
;
A
#
# COMPACT_ATOMS: atom_id res chain seq x y z
N MET A 1 -47.19 -17.67 -45.86
CA MET A 1 -48.59 -17.92 -45.46
C MET A 1 -49.09 -16.74 -44.61
N GLN A 2 -50.39 -16.45 -44.63
CA GLN A 2 -51.14 -15.67 -43.61
C GLN A 2 -52.30 -16.55 -43.12
N PRO A 3 -52.72 -16.49 -41.83
CA PRO A 3 -53.73 -15.52 -41.33
C PRO A 3 -53.48 -15.04 -39.86
N ARG A 4 -54.25 -14.17 -39.16
CA ARG A 4 -55.16 -13.03 -39.50
C ARG A 4 -55.51 -12.22 -38.21
N LEU A 5 -55.56 -10.88 -38.32
CA LEU A 5 -56.53 -9.93 -37.70
C LEU A 5 -56.57 -9.60 -36.18
N GLY A 6 -57.07 -8.38 -35.89
CA GLY A 6 -57.29 -7.75 -34.57
C GLY A 6 -56.27 -6.61 -34.29
N ILE A 7 -56.48 -5.30 -34.49
CA ILE A 7 -57.64 -4.36 -34.36
C ILE A 7 -58.02 -4.10 -32.88
N GLY A 8 -57.98 -2.86 -32.35
CA GLY A 8 -57.69 -1.57 -32.99
C GLY A 8 -57.51 -0.36 -32.03
N GLN A 9 -57.59 0.87 -32.57
CA GLN A 9 -57.43 2.17 -31.88
C GLN A 9 -58.75 2.60 -31.14
N ARG A 10 -58.92 3.74 -30.42
CA ARG A 10 -58.37 5.11 -30.59
C ARG A 10 -58.63 6.05 -29.37
N LEU A 11 -58.15 7.30 -29.50
CA LEU A 11 -58.24 8.49 -28.62
C LEU A 11 -59.68 8.86 -28.15
N VAL A 12 -59.92 9.72 -27.13
CA VAL A 12 -59.83 11.21 -27.12
C VAL A 12 -59.79 11.78 -25.67
N ALA A 13 -59.35 13.04 -25.50
CA ALA A 13 -59.08 13.74 -24.24
C ALA A 13 -60.12 14.85 -23.87
N HIS A 14 -59.99 15.44 -22.67
CA HIS A 14 -60.48 16.80 -22.33
C HIS A 14 -59.70 17.42 -21.13
N SER A 15 -60.07 18.64 -20.67
CA SER A 15 -59.08 19.65 -20.23
C SER A 15 -59.49 20.60 -19.07
N VAL A 16 -58.55 20.85 -18.12
CA VAL A 16 -58.00 22.16 -17.63
C VAL A 16 -58.99 23.34 -17.41
N PRO A 17 -59.07 24.04 -16.23
CA PRO A 17 -58.16 25.19 -15.97
C PRO A 17 -57.90 25.73 -14.50
N CYS A 18 -56.98 26.73 -14.41
CA CYS A 18 -56.80 27.81 -13.39
C CYS A 18 -56.22 27.47 -11.98
N HIS A 19 -55.00 27.96 -11.63
CA HIS A 19 -54.65 29.24 -10.94
C HIS A 19 -54.68 29.16 -9.38
N THR A 20 -53.93 29.92 -8.55
CA THR A 20 -53.15 31.18 -8.65
C THR A 20 -51.77 31.15 -7.91
N SER A 21 -51.01 32.25 -7.96
CA SER A 21 -49.74 32.54 -7.26
C SER A 21 -49.89 33.36 -5.96
N ALA A 22 -48.92 33.31 -5.01
CA ALA A 22 -48.52 34.48 -4.17
C ALA A 22 -47.32 34.23 -3.20
N SER A 23 -46.61 35.31 -2.81
CA SER A 23 -45.72 35.49 -1.63
C SER A 23 -45.33 36.99 -1.50
N PRO A 24 -44.89 37.55 -0.33
CA PRO A 24 -45.00 37.10 1.07
C PRO A 24 -46.20 37.84 1.74
N PRO A 25 -46.18 38.85 2.68
CA PRO A 25 -45.20 39.48 3.60
C PRO A 25 -45.59 39.39 5.12
N PRO A 26 -44.86 40.01 6.09
CA PRO A 26 -45.12 39.93 7.55
C PRO A 26 -45.71 41.27 8.12
N PRO A 27 -45.57 41.69 9.41
CA PRO A 27 -45.35 40.99 10.70
C PRO A 27 -46.43 41.34 11.78
N ARG A 28 -46.33 40.79 13.01
CA ARG A 28 -46.82 41.46 14.25
C ARG A 28 -46.24 40.89 15.56
N SER A 29 -46.44 41.61 16.66
CA SER A 29 -45.62 41.55 17.88
C SER A 29 -46.40 41.52 19.21
N ARG A 30 -45.80 40.87 20.22
CA ARG A 30 -45.83 41.13 21.70
C ARG A 30 -44.86 40.10 22.33
N LEU A 31 -43.96 40.46 23.25
CA LEU A 31 -44.17 40.84 24.66
C LEU A 31 -44.90 39.73 25.45
N SER A 32 -44.40 39.20 26.58
CA SER A 32 -43.26 39.61 27.42
C SER A 32 -42.63 38.42 28.19
N GLY A 33 -41.46 38.64 28.82
CA GLY A 33 -40.82 37.68 29.72
C GLY A 33 -39.40 38.11 30.10
N THR A 34 -39.14 38.41 31.37
CA THR A 34 -37.87 38.99 31.84
C THR A 34 -37.10 38.07 32.79
N ARG A 35 -35.78 37.92 32.60
CA ARG A 35 -34.75 37.98 33.66
C ARG A 35 -33.29 37.87 33.16
N THR A 36 -32.58 38.99 33.29
CA THR A 36 -31.24 39.16 33.87
C THR A 36 -30.10 38.16 33.57
N ALA A 37 -29.08 38.64 32.84
CA ALA A 37 -27.66 38.35 33.07
C ALA A 37 -26.79 39.54 32.59
N VAL A 38 -25.54 39.68 33.06
CA VAL A 38 -24.68 40.85 32.84
C VAL A 38 -23.70 40.64 31.67
N SER A 39 -23.38 41.72 30.93
CA SER A 39 -22.40 41.75 29.84
C SER A 39 -21.21 42.66 30.19
N LEU A 40 -19.99 42.23 29.82
CA LEU A 40 -18.77 43.04 29.86
C LEU A 40 -18.06 43.00 28.50
N LEU A 41 -17.56 44.15 28.06
CA LEU A 41 -16.95 44.35 26.73
C LEU A 41 -15.43 44.11 26.75
N PRO A 42 -14.84 43.49 25.71
CA PRO A 42 -13.39 43.50 25.50
C PRO A 42 -12.90 44.82 24.86
N ARG A 43 -11.65 45.20 25.13
CA ARG A 43 -10.94 46.32 24.47
C ARG A 43 -10.00 45.81 23.36
N PRO A 44 -9.70 46.61 22.32
CA PRO A 44 -8.69 46.29 21.32
C PRO A 44 -7.25 46.62 21.79
N PRO A 45 -6.22 45.95 21.25
CA PRO A 45 -4.82 46.35 21.39
C PRO A 45 -4.41 47.40 20.34
N ALA A 46 -3.23 48.02 20.52
CA ALA A 46 -2.71 49.08 19.64
C ALA A 46 -1.32 48.73 19.06
N HIS A 47 -0.99 49.30 17.89
CA HIS A 47 0.38 49.39 17.37
C HIS A 47 1.17 50.53 18.05
N PRO A 48 2.51 50.53 17.95
CA PRO A 48 3.13 51.43 16.97
C PRO A 48 4.45 50.97 16.30
N ALA A 49 4.71 51.55 15.12
CA ALA A 49 6.01 51.90 14.54
C ALA A 49 7.04 50.81 14.13
N ALA A 50 8.01 51.21 13.30
CA ALA A 50 9.06 50.39 12.70
C ALA A 50 10.34 51.21 12.45
N ALA A 51 11.52 50.55 12.37
CA ALA A 51 12.78 51.18 11.95
C ALA A 51 13.83 50.18 11.39
N SER A 52 14.07 50.31 10.07
CA SER A 52 15.37 50.39 9.37
C SER A 52 16.63 49.56 9.74
N THR A 53 17.36 49.18 8.68
CA THR A 53 18.83 49.05 8.50
C THR A 53 19.63 47.83 9.03
N GLN A 54 20.30 47.17 8.08
CA GLN A 54 21.56 46.41 8.19
C GLN A 54 22.76 47.30 7.75
N PRO A 55 24.02 46.82 7.64
CA PRO A 55 24.77 45.79 8.41
C PRO A 55 26.10 46.34 8.99
N VAL A 56 26.83 45.54 9.80
CA VAL A 56 28.26 45.79 10.12
C VAL A 56 29.04 44.46 10.09
N SER A 57 30.30 44.51 9.63
CA SER A 57 31.25 43.37 9.57
C SER A 57 32.32 43.51 10.67
N GLY A 58 32.88 42.41 11.19
CA GLY A 58 33.97 42.53 12.18
C GLY A 58 34.49 41.30 12.92
N HIS A 59 35.36 40.53 12.23
CA HIS A 59 36.61 39.97 12.79
C HIS A 59 36.64 38.87 13.89
N LEU A 60 37.87 38.38 14.13
CA LEU A 60 38.24 37.17 14.85
C LEU A 60 38.20 37.30 16.38
N GLY A 61 37.91 36.19 17.07
CA GLY A 61 38.21 35.95 18.49
C GLY A 61 38.61 34.48 18.68
N LEU A 62 39.52 34.19 19.62
CA LEU A 62 40.19 32.88 19.75
C LEU A 62 40.18 32.41 21.23
N LEU A 63 40.11 31.09 21.43
CA LEU A 63 40.23 30.35 22.71
C LEU A 63 39.04 30.48 23.69
N PRO A 64 38.90 29.56 24.68
CA PRO A 64 39.50 28.21 24.82
C PRO A 64 38.46 27.07 24.91
N SER A 65 38.95 25.83 24.94
CA SER A 65 38.16 24.64 25.27
C SER A 65 37.70 24.63 26.74
N LEU A 66 36.55 24.00 27.01
CA LEU A 66 36.16 23.50 28.32
C LEU A 66 35.69 22.05 28.19
N GLU A 67 36.24 21.17 29.02
CA GLU A 67 35.79 19.80 29.17
C GLU A 67 34.47 19.77 29.97
N LEU A 68 33.63 18.76 29.74
CA LEU A 68 32.48 18.48 30.61
C LEU A 68 32.51 17.00 31.02
N ASP A 69 32.52 16.79 32.33
CA ASP A 69 32.84 15.50 32.95
C ASP A 69 31.68 14.50 32.91
N MET A 70 31.97 13.20 32.84
CA MET A 70 30.94 12.14 32.83
C MET A 70 30.59 11.69 34.25
N ALA A 71 29.61 12.35 34.88
CA ALA A 71 29.07 11.94 36.17
C ALA A 71 28.08 10.75 36.06
N SER A 72 28.57 9.53 36.28
CA SER A 72 27.72 8.32 36.33
C SER A 72 27.08 8.12 37.72
N SER A 73 25.75 8.15 37.80
CA SER A 73 25.01 7.85 39.04
C SER A 73 24.78 6.35 39.23
N SER A 74 25.54 5.72 40.13
CA SER A 74 25.35 4.32 40.55
C SER A 74 24.24 4.17 41.59
N ALA A 75 23.33 3.21 41.40
CA ALA A 75 22.35 2.81 42.41
C ALA A 75 22.80 1.52 43.11
N THR A 76 23.04 1.60 44.42
CA THR A 76 23.53 0.48 45.25
C THR A 76 22.36 -0.40 45.72
N ILE A 77 22.50 -1.73 45.63
CA ILE A 77 21.65 -2.69 46.34
C ILE A 77 22.56 -3.61 47.18
N SER A 78 22.22 -3.74 48.46
CA SER A 78 23.06 -4.40 49.48
C SER A 78 23.03 -5.93 49.39
N SER A 79 24.12 -6.56 49.85
CA SER A 79 24.28 -8.01 49.90
C SER A 79 23.63 -8.66 51.13
N LEU A 80 23.03 -9.83 50.92
CA LEU A 80 23.13 -10.96 51.85
C LEU A 80 23.76 -12.13 51.08
N GLY A 81 24.60 -12.92 51.75
CA GLY A 81 25.29 -14.07 51.14
C GLY A 81 25.12 -15.33 51.97
N ALA A 82 25.11 -16.48 51.29
CA ALA A 82 25.14 -17.80 51.92
C ALA A 82 25.89 -18.81 51.04
N GLN A 83 27.17 -19.03 51.41
CA GLN A 83 27.98 -20.26 51.27
C GLN A 83 28.02 -21.07 49.95
N ALA A 84 29.24 -21.42 49.54
CA ALA A 84 29.50 -22.32 48.42
C ALA A 84 29.73 -23.77 48.88
N ALA A 85 29.54 -24.73 47.97
CA ALA A 85 29.97 -26.13 48.14
C ALA A 85 30.77 -26.60 46.91
N LEU A 86 31.97 -27.14 47.15
CA LEU A 86 32.88 -27.68 46.13
C LEU A 86 32.81 -29.22 46.12
N VAL A 87 32.46 -29.84 44.99
CA VAL A 87 32.74 -31.26 44.69
C VAL A 87 33.22 -31.40 43.24
N SER A 88 33.97 -32.46 42.96
CA SER A 88 34.93 -32.57 41.85
C SER A 88 34.39 -33.14 40.53
N LYS A 89 35.14 -32.86 39.45
CA LYS A 89 35.11 -33.60 38.18
C LYS A 89 35.79 -34.97 38.34
N PRO A 90 35.40 -35.94 37.51
CA PRO A 90 36.37 -36.87 36.91
C PRO A 90 36.44 -36.71 35.38
N LYS A 91 37.58 -37.10 34.79
CA LYS A 91 37.72 -37.43 33.36
C LYS A 91 37.85 -38.95 33.26
N ASN A 92 37.31 -39.58 32.20
CA ASN A 92 38.11 -40.51 31.38
C ASN A 92 37.43 -40.95 30.07
N HIS A 93 38.28 -41.13 29.05
CA HIS A 93 38.26 -42.05 27.92
C HIS A 93 36.95 -42.79 27.54
N GLY A 94 36.57 -42.69 26.26
CA GLY A 94 35.46 -43.45 25.66
C GLY A 94 35.90 -44.55 24.69
N ILE A 95 34.94 -45.38 24.25
CA ILE A 95 35.09 -46.44 23.23
C ILE A 95 33.86 -46.42 22.28
N SER A 96 34.04 -46.87 21.04
CA SER A 96 33.00 -46.97 19.99
C SER A 96 32.00 -48.13 20.22
N GLY A 97 30.74 -48.00 19.77
CA GLY A 97 29.78 -49.12 19.87
C GLY A 97 28.34 -48.88 19.36
N THR A 98 28.13 -49.09 18.05
CA THR A 98 26.90 -49.64 17.41
C THR A 98 25.46 -49.30 17.88
N LYS A 99 24.68 -48.74 16.95
CA LYS A 99 23.28 -49.08 16.57
C LYS A 99 22.23 -49.36 17.67
N ALA A 100 21.20 -48.52 17.71
CA ALA A 100 19.80 -48.95 17.82
C ALA A 100 18.91 -48.09 16.90
N SER A 101 17.78 -48.63 16.43
CA SER A 101 16.79 -47.89 15.62
C SER A 101 15.40 -48.12 16.22
N SER A 102 14.61 -47.06 16.34
CA SER A 102 13.31 -47.07 17.02
C SER A 102 12.23 -46.43 16.15
N SER A 103 11.70 -47.20 15.19
CA SER A 103 10.52 -46.83 14.41
C SER A 103 9.26 -46.92 15.27
N ILE A 104 8.59 -45.80 15.51
CA ILE A 104 7.27 -45.78 16.16
C ILE A 104 6.20 -46.16 15.12
N SER A 105 5.29 -47.05 15.47
CA SER A 105 4.13 -47.42 14.65
C SER A 105 2.89 -47.52 15.52
N PHE A 106 1.84 -46.80 15.14
CA PHE A 106 0.55 -46.85 15.83
C PHE A 106 -0.25 -48.08 15.38
N GLY A 107 -0.66 -48.92 16.34
CA GLY A 107 -1.58 -50.01 16.08
C GLY A 107 -3.04 -49.57 16.28
N LEU A 108 -3.89 -49.79 15.28
CA LEU A 108 -5.34 -49.86 15.47
C LEU A 108 -5.75 -51.33 15.61
N GLY A 109 -6.21 -51.71 16.79
CA GLY A 109 -6.88 -52.99 17.02
C GLY A 109 -8.39 -52.84 16.90
N SER A 110 -9.03 -53.62 16.04
CA SER A 110 -10.47 -53.87 16.10
C SER A 110 -10.76 -55.29 15.62
N SER A 111 -11.66 -55.98 16.31
CA SER A 111 -11.90 -57.41 16.15
C SER A 111 -13.40 -57.70 16.11
N PHE A 112 -13.84 -58.47 15.12
CA PHE A 112 -14.62 -59.72 15.29
C PHE A 112 -15.01 -60.33 13.93
N LEU A 113 -15.09 -61.67 13.87
CA LEU A 113 -15.89 -62.39 12.87
C LEU A 113 -17.33 -62.50 13.42
N GLY A 114 -18.42 -62.49 12.65
CA GLY A 114 -18.59 -62.53 11.19
C GLY A 114 -19.58 -63.65 10.81
N LYS A 115 -20.41 -63.47 9.75
CA LYS A 115 -21.14 -64.58 9.05
C LYS A 115 -21.90 -64.12 7.79
N THR A 116 -21.61 -64.80 6.68
CA THR A 116 -22.51 -65.22 5.58
C THR A 116 -23.66 -64.32 5.08
N ALA A 117 -23.53 -63.80 3.87
CA ALA A 117 -24.52 -63.96 2.77
C ALA A 117 -23.83 -63.76 1.40
N SER A 118 -24.40 -64.29 0.32
CA SER A 118 -23.81 -64.26 -1.02
C SER A 118 -24.53 -63.29 -1.96
N LEU A 119 -23.78 -62.55 -2.78
CA LEU A 119 -24.22 -62.14 -4.11
C LEU A 119 -23.01 -61.90 -5.04
N ARG A 120 -22.96 -62.62 -6.16
CA ARG A 120 -21.84 -62.64 -7.11
C ARG A 120 -22.08 -61.65 -8.24
N ALA A 121 -21.66 -60.40 -8.07
CA ALA A 121 -21.73 -59.35 -9.09
C ALA A 121 -20.37 -59.15 -9.79
N SER A 122 -20.37 -59.13 -11.13
CA SER A 122 -19.15 -59.06 -11.94
C SER A 122 -18.62 -57.64 -12.03
N VAL A 123 -17.60 -57.30 -11.23
CA VAL A 123 -16.92 -56.00 -11.32
C VAL A 123 -15.98 -55.97 -12.52
N THR A 124 -16.43 -55.41 -13.63
CA THR A 124 -15.54 -55.01 -14.74
C THR A 124 -14.57 -53.95 -14.25
N THR A 125 -13.28 -54.24 -14.25
CA THR A 125 -12.21 -53.29 -13.92
C THR A 125 -12.11 -52.21 -14.99
N ARG A 126 -12.83 -51.09 -14.79
CA ARG A 126 -12.58 -49.86 -15.54
C ARG A 126 -11.16 -49.39 -15.24
N PHE A 127 -10.24 -49.55 -16.20
CA PHE A 127 -8.93 -48.91 -16.16
C PHE A 127 -9.13 -47.40 -16.25
N ALA A 128 -9.21 -46.74 -15.09
CA ALA A 128 -9.04 -45.29 -15.04
C ALA A 128 -7.62 -44.95 -15.51
N PRO A 129 -7.45 -44.02 -16.46
CA PRO A 129 -6.11 -43.60 -16.86
C PRO A 129 -5.40 -43.01 -15.64
N LYS A 130 -4.18 -43.48 -15.35
CA LYS A 130 -3.34 -42.85 -14.33
C LYS A 130 -3.11 -41.40 -14.74
N ALA A 131 -3.70 -40.46 -14.00
CA ALA A 131 -3.37 -39.06 -14.14
C ALA A 131 -1.85 -38.92 -13.99
N LYS A 132 -1.20 -38.22 -14.94
CA LYS A 132 0.21 -37.87 -14.79
C LYS A 132 0.34 -37.09 -13.47
N PRO A 133 1.37 -37.34 -12.65
CA PRO A 133 1.61 -36.49 -11.50
C PRO A 133 1.83 -35.07 -12.02
N VAL A 134 0.92 -34.16 -11.70
CA VAL A 134 1.18 -32.73 -11.88
C VAL A 134 2.43 -32.45 -11.06
N ALA A 135 3.50 -31.99 -11.71
CA ALA A 135 4.73 -31.65 -11.02
C ALA A 135 4.38 -30.56 -10.01
N ARG A 136 4.35 -30.93 -8.73
CA ARG A 136 4.08 -29.99 -7.64
C ARG A 136 5.34 -29.16 -7.47
N ILE A 137 5.45 -28.12 -8.30
CA ILE A 137 6.51 -27.11 -8.21
C ILE A 137 6.43 -26.57 -6.79
N LEU A 138 7.37 -27.00 -5.95
CA LEU A 138 7.64 -26.30 -4.71
C LEU A 138 8.21 -24.94 -5.14
N PRO A 139 7.65 -23.82 -4.67
CA PRO A 139 8.20 -22.51 -5.01
C PRO A 139 9.65 -22.46 -4.52
N GLU A 140 10.59 -22.51 -5.45
CA GLU A 140 12.01 -22.35 -5.17
C GLU A 140 12.26 -20.87 -4.93
N ALA A 141 12.84 -20.54 -3.78
CA ALA A 141 13.21 -19.19 -3.41
C ALA A 141 14.22 -18.65 -4.45
N SER A 142 13.73 -17.82 -5.37
CA SER A 142 14.45 -17.45 -6.61
C SER A 142 14.72 -15.96 -6.68
N TYR A 143 13.76 -15.13 -6.25
CA TYR A 143 13.74 -13.70 -6.57
C TYR A 143 14.36 -12.81 -5.50
N LYS A 144 15.00 -11.74 -5.94
CA LYS A 144 15.68 -10.76 -5.10
C LYS A 144 14.82 -9.51 -4.99
N VAL A 145 14.48 -9.13 -3.76
CA VAL A 145 13.60 -7.99 -3.47
C VAL A 145 14.36 -6.95 -2.66
N ALA A 146 14.43 -5.72 -3.15
CA ALA A 146 14.98 -4.59 -2.40
C ALA A 146 13.88 -3.72 -1.79
N VAL A 147 14.03 -3.35 -0.53
CA VAL A 147 13.17 -2.38 0.17
C VAL A 147 13.98 -1.12 0.46
N LEU A 148 13.65 -0.02 -0.21
CA LEU A 148 14.32 1.27 -0.05
C LEU A 148 13.51 2.14 0.93
N GLY A 149 14.08 2.42 2.10
CA GLY A 149 13.35 2.96 3.27
C GLY A 149 12.96 1.86 4.28
N ALA A 150 13.78 0.81 4.39
CA ALA A 150 13.52 -0.38 5.19
C ALA A 150 13.45 -0.16 6.70
N ALA A 151 14.10 0.86 7.25
CA ALA A 151 14.02 1.20 8.66
C ALA A 151 12.82 2.10 9.00
N GLY A 152 12.11 2.61 7.99
CA GLY A 152 10.88 3.39 8.16
C GLY A 152 9.68 2.57 8.68
N GLY A 153 8.65 3.26 9.18
CA GLY A 153 7.48 2.63 9.80
C GLY A 153 6.58 1.79 8.87
N ILE A 154 6.74 1.91 7.55
CA ILE A 154 6.21 0.95 6.56
C ILE A 154 7.26 -0.12 6.23
N GLY A 155 8.53 0.28 6.09
CA GLY A 155 9.64 -0.59 5.68
C GLY A 155 9.86 -1.80 6.59
N GLN A 156 9.83 -1.63 7.92
CA GLN A 156 10.06 -2.73 8.86
C GLN A 156 8.99 -3.84 8.76
N PRO A 157 7.68 -3.56 8.93
CA PRO A 157 6.64 -4.58 8.75
C PRO A 157 6.53 -5.11 7.31
N LEU A 158 6.89 -4.30 6.31
CA LEU A 158 6.96 -4.75 4.91
C LEU A 158 8.10 -5.76 4.70
N GLY A 159 9.28 -5.50 5.28
CA GLY A 159 10.41 -6.42 5.27
C GLY A 159 10.07 -7.75 5.93
N LEU A 160 9.35 -7.74 7.06
CA LEU A 160 8.85 -8.96 7.71
C LEU A 160 7.93 -9.77 6.78
N LEU A 161 6.97 -9.13 6.13
CA LEU A 161 6.03 -9.83 5.25
C LEU A 161 6.71 -10.37 3.97
N ILE A 162 7.68 -9.64 3.41
CA ILE A 162 8.47 -10.13 2.26
C ILE A 162 9.40 -11.28 2.69
N LYS A 163 10.02 -11.22 3.87
CA LYS A 163 10.80 -12.31 4.48
C LYS A 163 9.97 -13.58 4.71
N MET A 164 8.64 -13.47 4.81
CA MET A 164 7.73 -14.61 4.93
C MET A 164 7.33 -15.25 3.58
N SER A 165 7.59 -14.61 2.43
CA SER A 165 7.28 -15.21 1.12
C SER A 165 8.25 -16.35 0.78
N PRO A 166 7.77 -17.50 0.27
CA PRO A 166 8.62 -18.61 -0.16
C PRO A 166 9.32 -18.34 -1.50
N LEU A 167 8.91 -17.31 -2.26
CA LEU A 167 9.45 -16.99 -3.58
C LEU A 167 10.75 -16.16 -3.52
N VAL A 168 11.07 -15.57 -2.36
CA VAL A 168 12.19 -14.63 -2.17
C VAL A 168 13.47 -15.36 -1.75
N SER A 169 14.54 -15.22 -2.53
CA SER A 169 15.89 -15.73 -2.26
C SER A 169 16.74 -14.77 -1.42
N GLU A 170 16.64 -13.47 -1.72
CA GLU A 170 17.36 -12.39 -1.06
C GLU A 170 16.42 -11.21 -0.79
N LEU A 171 16.25 -10.87 0.49
CA LEU A 171 15.64 -9.63 0.94
C LEU A 171 16.74 -8.62 1.26
N ARG A 172 16.83 -7.57 0.45
CA ARG A 172 17.83 -6.52 0.58
C ARG A 172 17.20 -5.27 1.17
N LEU A 173 17.71 -4.83 2.31
CA LEU A 173 17.16 -3.74 3.10
C LEU A 173 18.07 -2.54 2.98
N TYR A 174 17.55 -1.44 2.43
CA TYR A 174 18.27 -0.18 2.32
C TYR A 174 17.60 0.91 3.15
N ASP A 175 18.39 1.68 3.89
CA ASP A 175 17.96 2.94 4.50
C ASP A 175 19.17 3.86 4.72
N ILE A 176 18.95 5.13 5.04
CA ILE A 176 20.02 6.07 5.40
C ILE A 176 20.60 5.81 6.79
N ALA A 177 19.86 5.11 7.67
CA ALA A 177 20.28 4.78 9.04
C ALA A 177 19.55 3.54 9.58
N ASN A 178 20.03 2.98 10.69
CA ASN A 178 19.38 1.96 11.53
C ASN A 178 19.06 0.58 10.90
N VAL A 179 19.17 0.43 9.58
CA VAL A 179 18.79 -0.78 8.83
C VAL A 179 19.51 -2.06 9.27
N LYS A 180 20.75 -1.97 9.78
CA LYS A 180 21.51 -3.14 10.28
C LYS A 180 20.80 -3.87 11.43
N GLY A 181 20.11 -3.13 12.30
CA GLY A 181 19.30 -3.73 13.38
C GLY A 181 18.06 -4.46 12.85
N VAL A 182 17.40 -3.89 11.84
CA VAL A 182 16.23 -4.47 11.17
C VAL A 182 16.62 -5.74 10.40
N ALA A 183 17.77 -5.73 9.73
CA ALA A 183 18.29 -6.91 9.03
C ALA A 183 18.68 -8.03 10.00
N ALA A 184 19.35 -7.71 11.12
CA ALA A 184 19.68 -8.69 12.15
C ALA A 184 18.43 -9.35 12.74
N ASP A 185 17.41 -8.56 13.10
CA ASP A 185 16.14 -9.08 13.63
C ASP A 185 15.44 -10.01 12.62
N LEU A 186 15.26 -9.55 11.37
CA LEU A 186 14.63 -10.33 10.30
C LEU A 186 15.45 -11.57 9.89
N SER A 187 16.78 -11.58 10.11
CA SER A 187 17.61 -12.75 9.82
C SER A 187 17.26 -13.96 10.69
N HIS A 188 16.69 -13.75 11.88
CA HIS A 188 16.27 -14.82 12.78
C HIS A 188 14.97 -15.52 12.33
N CYS A 189 14.20 -14.95 11.40
CA CYS A 189 13.00 -15.61 10.88
C CYS A 189 13.37 -16.82 10.01
N ASN A 190 12.81 -17.99 10.35
CA ASN A 190 13.18 -19.31 9.84
C ASN A 190 12.60 -19.64 8.44
N THR A 191 12.80 -18.73 7.48
CA THR A 191 12.33 -18.77 6.09
C THR A 191 13.51 -18.73 5.12
N PRO A 192 13.39 -19.23 3.86
CA PRO A 192 14.54 -19.42 2.98
C PRO A 192 15.24 -18.14 2.49
N SER A 193 14.54 -17.00 2.48
CA SER A 193 15.13 -15.71 2.09
C SER A 193 16.31 -15.35 2.99
N GLN A 194 17.49 -15.14 2.41
CA GLN A 194 18.60 -14.47 3.07
C GLN A 194 18.24 -12.98 3.28
N VAL A 195 18.83 -12.33 4.29
CA VAL A 195 18.59 -10.90 4.59
C VAL A 195 19.93 -10.17 4.55
N MET A 196 19.97 -9.00 3.91
CA MET A 196 21.16 -8.16 3.77
C MET A 196 20.83 -6.71 4.10
N ASP A 197 21.69 -6.03 4.86
CA ASP A 197 21.62 -4.57 5.07
C ASP A 197 22.54 -3.78 4.12
N PHE A 198 22.08 -2.58 3.78
CA PHE A 198 22.81 -1.58 3.00
C PHE A 198 22.52 -0.18 3.59
N THR A 199 23.50 0.46 4.22
CA THR A 199 23.34 1.73 4.94
C THR A 199 23.91 2.91 4.16
N GLY A 200 23.04 3.84 3.78
CA GLY A 200 23.44 5.14 3.22
C GLY A 200 23.98 5.11 1.78
N PRO A 201 24.22 6.29 1.18
CA PRO A 201 24.33 6.42 -0.28
C PRO A 201 25.42 5.56 -0.95
N ALA A 202 26.53 5.28 -0.25
CA ALA A 202 27.61 4.46 -0.78
C ALA A 202 27.23 2.98 -0.98
N GLU A 203 26.28 2.46 -0.19
CA GLU A 203 25.86 1.06 -0.24
C GLU A 203 24.62 0.83 -1.13
N LEU A 204 23.90 1.90 -1.52
CA LEU A 204 22.69 1.86 -2.36
C LEU A 204 22.90 1.15 -3.70
N ALA A 205 23.98 1.47 -4.42
CA ALA A 205 24.29 0.82 -5.69
C ALA A 205 24.52 -0.69 -5.53
N SER A 206 25.10 -1.12 -4.40
CA SER A 206 25.31 -2.54 -4.11
C SER A 206 24.03 -3.26 -3.69
N CYS A 207 23.10 -2.58 -3.02
CA CYS A 207 21.75 -3.09 -2.73
C CYS A 207 21.03 -3.52 -4.00
N LEU A 208 21.09 -2.67 -5.05
CA LEU A 208 20.27 -2.79 -6.25
C LEU A 208 20.76 -3.84 -7.28
N LYS A 209 22.03 -4.28 -7.22
CA LYS A 209 22.64 -5.15 -8.25
C LYS A 209 21.91 -6.48 -8.42
N GLY A 210 21.23 -6.64 -9.56
CA GLY A 210 20.50 -7.87 -9.92
C GLY A 210 19.24 -8.11 -9.09
N VAL A 211 18.58 -7.04 -8.63
CA VAL A 211 17.27 -7.09 -7.97
C VAL A 211 16.16 -7.27 -9.00
N ASP A 212 15.18 -8.13 -8.73
CA ASP A 212 14.02 -8.38 -9.60
C ASP A 212 12.86 -7.43 -9.28
N VAL A 213 12.68 -7.08 -7.99
CA VAL A 213 11.61 -6.18 -7.51
C VAL A 213 12.19 -5.15 -6.54
N VAL A 214 12.07 -3.86 -6.89
CA VAL A 214 12.44 -2.73 -6.01
C VAL A 214 11.19 -2.10 -5.43
N VAL A 215 11.11 -2.01 -4.12
CA VAL A 215 9.96 -1.46 -3.39
C VAL A 215 10.39 -0.22 -2.63
N ILE A 216 9.70 0.90 -2.84
CA ILE A 216 10.09 2.22 -2.32
C ILE A 216 9.01 2.77 -1.36
N PRO A 217 9.00 2.35 -0.09
CA PRO A 217 8.31 3.03 1.01
C PRO A 217 9.03 4.28 1.53
N ALA A 218 10.27 4.56 1.08
CA ALA A 218 11.04 5.72 1.52
C ALA A 218 10.27 7.04 1.34
N GLY A 219 10.26 7.86 2.38
CA GLY A 219 9.61 9.16 2.40
C GLY A 219 9.44 9.67 3.83
N VAL A 220 9.31 10.98 3.98
CA VAL A 220 9.01 11.60 5.26
C VAL A 220 7.48 11.54 5.48
N PRO A 221 6.98 11.06 6.63
CA PRO A 221 5.58 11.17 6.98
C PRO A 221 5.24 12.62 7.31
N ARG A 222 4.02 13.07 6.98
CA ARG A 222 3.58 14.44 7.28
C ARG A 222 3.69 14.74 8.78
N LYS A 223 4.43 15.78 9.13
CA LYS A 223 4.58 16.28 10.51
C LYS A 223 3.69 17.51 10.76
N PRO A 224 3.31 17.81 12.03
CA PRO A 224 2.72 19.09 12.39
C PRO A 224 3.57 20.27 11.87
N GLY A 225 2.91 21.33 11.40
CA GLY A 225 3.57 22.51 10.80
C GLY A 225 4.00 22.36 9.33
N MET A 226 4.05 21.14 8.77
CA MET A 226 4.45 20.91 7.37
C MET A 226 3.30 21.16 6.38
N THR A 227 3.56 21.96 5.34
CA THR A 227 2.59 22.19 4.25
C THR A 227 2.47 20.96 3.34
N ARG A 228 1.50 20.98 2.41
CA ARG A 228 1.41 19.95 1.36
C ARG A 228 2.60 20.00 0.39
N ASP A 229 3.18 21.17 0.18
CA ASP A 229 4.25 21.39 -0.81
C ASP A 229 5.64 21.07 -0.25
N ASP A 230 5.90 21.34 1.03
CA ASP A 230 7.14 20.87 1.69
C ASP A 230 7.25 19.34 1.62
N LEU A 231 6.16 18.65 1.97
CA LEU A 231 6.06 17.20 1.94
C LEU A 231 6.27 16.64 0.53
N PHE A 232 5.66 17.28 -0.48
CA PHE A 232 5.87 16.94 -1.88
C PHE A 232 7.34 17.12 -2.28
N ASN A 233 7.94 18.28 -2.05
CA ASN A 233 9.31 18.58 -2.47
C ASN A 233 10.35 17.64 -1.83
N ILE A 234 10.19 17.33 -0.53
CA ILE A 234 11.04 16.38 0.20
C ILE A 234 10.92 14.98 -0.42
N ASN A 235 9.70 14.46 -0.58
CA ASN A 235 9.51 13.10 -1.09
C ASN A 235 9.82 12.99 -2.59
N ALA A 236 9.65 14.05 -3.37
CA ALA A 236 10.06 14.14 -4.76
C ALA A 236 11.58 14.04 -4.93
N GLY A 237 12.36 14.72 -4.07
CA GLY A 237 13.82 14.59 -4.04
C GLY A 237 14.30 13.19 -3.63
N ILE A 238 13.65 12.59 -2.63
CA ILE A 238 13.90 11.20 -2.21
C ILE A 238 13.63 10.24 -3.38
N VAL A 239 12.44 10.30 -4.01
CA VAL A 239 12.09 9.43 -5.14
C VAL A 239 13.03 9.62 -6.32
N LYS A 240 13.37 10.86 -6.68
CA LYS A 240 14.35 11.15 -7.74
C LYS A 240 15.67 10.41 -7.49
N SER A 241 16.30 10.64 -6.33
CA SER A 241 17.62 10.07 -6.03
C SER A 241 17.63 8.53 -5.98
N LEU A 242 16.56 7.91 -5.48
CA LEU A 242 16.42 6.46 -5.46
C LEU A 242 16.17 5.87 -6.87
N ILE A 243 15.38 6.55 -7.71
CA ILE A 243 15.11 6.11 -9.08
C ILE A 243 16.31 6.33 -10.01
N GLU A 244 17.12 7.36 -9.79
CA GLU A 244 18.41 7.51 -10.47
C GLU A 244 19.32 6.30 -10.19
N ALA A 245 19.41 5.86 -8.93
CA ALA A 245 20.18 4.67 -8.57
C ALA A 245 19.59 3.36 -9.14
N VAL A 246 18.25 3.22 -9.21
CA VAL A 246 17.58 2.07 -9.83
C VAL A 246 17.86 2.01 -11.33
N ALA A 247 17.78 3.14 -12.02
CA ALA A 247 18.10 3.26 -13.45
C ALA A 247 19.54 2.80 -13.75
N ASP A 248 20.49 3.16 -12.88
CA ASP A 248 21.92 2.88 -13.06
C ASP A 248 22.33 1.44 -12.65
N ASN A 249 21.51 0.70 -11.87
CA ASN A 249 21.92 -0.58 -11.26
C ASN A 249 20.96 -1.76 -11.50
N CYS A 250 19.67 -1.52 -11.77
CA CYS A 250 18.67 -2.55 -12.04
C CYS A 250 17.47 -2.03 -12.87
N PRO A 251 17.70 -1.45 -14.06
CA PRO A 251 16.62 -0.86 -14.89
C PRO A 251 15.54 -1.86 -15.32
N GLU A 252 15.85 -3.17 -15.31
CA GLU A 252 14.91 -4.24 -15.66
C GLU A 252 14.05 -4.74 -14.48
N ALA A 253 14.23 -4.21 -13.26
CA ALA A 253 13.42 -4.58 -12.10
C ALA A 253 11.97 -4.07 -12.22
N PHE A 254 11.04 -4.68 -11.48
CA PHE A 254 9.72 -4.11 -11.24
C PHE A 254 9.83 -3.06 -10.12
N ILE A 255 9.36 -1.84 -10.36
CA ILE A 255 9.58 -0.67 -9.49
C ILE A 255 8.26 -0.28 -8.84
N HIS A 256 8.13 -0.50 -7.53
CA HIS A 256 6.93 -0.27 -6.75
C HIS A 256 7.05 1.02 -5.91
N ILE A 257 6.38 2.09 -6.35
CA ILE A 257 6.32 3.38 -5.67
C ILE A 257 5.21 3.37 -4.61
N ILE A 258 5.59 3.52 -3.34
CA ILE A 258 4.70 3.75 -2.19
C ILE A 258 4.90 5.18 -1.63
N SER A 259 6.07 5.78 -1.89
CA SER A 259 6.42 7.17 -1.59
C SER A 259 5.31 8.14 -2.00
N ASN A 260 4.67 8.77 -1.03
CA ASN A 260 3.54 9.66 -1.27
C ASN A 260 3.98 11.11 -1.56
N PRO A 261 3.27 11.86 -2.44
CA PRO A 261 2.00 11.50 -3.09
C PRO A 261 2.19 10.68 -4.38
N VAL A 262 1.62 9.47 -4.43
CA VAL A 262 1.81 8.50 -5.54
C VAL A 262 1.41 9.08 -6.90
N ASN A 263 0.34 9.90 -6.94
CA ASN A 263 -0.14 10.57 -8.15
C ASN A 263 0.93 11.43 -8.85
N SER A 264 1.95 11.92 -8.12
CA SER A 264 3.05 12.74 -8.64
C SER A 264 4.41 12.04 -8.62
N THR A 265 4.66 11.14 -7.65
CA THR A 265 5.96 10.44 -7.53
C THR A 265 6.14 9.35 -8.60
N VAL A 266 5.07 8.75 -9.12
CA VAL A 266 5.14 7.87 -10.29
C VAL A 266 5.49 8.64 -11.57
N PRO A 267 4.84 9.78 -11.91
CA PRO A 267 5.32 10.66 -12.97
C PRO A 267 6.77 11.12 -12.81
N ILE A 268 7.22 11.49 -11.61
CA ILE A 268 8.63 11.81 -11.35
C ILE A 268 9.52 10.61 -11.71
N ALA A 269 9.20 9.41 -11.21
CA ALA A 269 9.97 8.20 -11.50
C ALA A 269 10.03 7.91 -13.01
N ALA A 270 8.91 8.06 -13.72
CA ALA A 270 8.86 7.88 -15.18
C ALA A 270 9.75 8.87 -15.92
N GLU A 271 9.69 10.17 -15.59
CA GLU A 271 10.53 11.19 -16.25
C GLU A 271 12.03 10.99 -15.95
N ILE A 272 12.41 10.64 -14.73
CA ILE A 272 13.81 10.30 -14.39
C ILE A 272 14.28 9.07 -15.18
N LEU A 273 13.47 8.02 -15.30
CA LEU A 273 13.80 6.84 -16.11
C LEU A 273 13.91 7.17 -17.61
N LYS A 274 13.12 8.12 -18.12
CA LYS A 274 13.21 8.62 -19.51
C LYS A 274 14.49 9.42 -19.73
N GLN A 275 14.84 10.32 -18.80
CA GLN A 275 16.09 11.08 -18.81
C GLN A 275 17.33 10.16 -18.77
N LYS A 276 17.23 9.03 -18.07
CA LYS A 276 18.24 7.96 -18.03
C LYS A 276 18.21 7.01 -19.25
N GLY A 277 17.23 7.13 -20.15
CA GLY A 277 17.11 6.30 -21.36
C GLY A 277 16.64 4.85 -21.13
N VAL A 278 16.13 4.52 -19.95
CA VAL A 278 15.81 3.13 -19.52
C VAL A 278 14.33 2.93 -19.14
N TYR A 279 13.45 3.87 -19.51
CA TYR A 279 12.04 3.80 -19.12
C TYR A 279 11.26 2.69 -19.84
N ASN A 280 10.79 1.72 -19.05
CA ASN A 280 9.83 0.72 -19.47
C ASN A 280 8.47 0.94 -18.74
N PRO A 281 7.42 1.44 -19.43
CA PRO A 281 6.13 1.74 -18.78
C PRO A 281 5.43 0.50 -18.21
N LYS A 282 5.82 -0.71 -18.63
CA LYS A 282 5.25 -1.96 -18.10
C LYS A 282 5.78 -2.34 -16.72
N LYS A 283 6.89 -1.73 -16.27
CA LYS A 283 7.62 -2.12 -15.05
C LYS A 283 7.58 -1.08 -13.92
N LEU A 284 6.97 0.09 -14.13
CA LEU A 284 6.80 1.12 -13.11
C LEU A 284 5.37 1.12 -12.56
N PHE A 285 5.23 0.94 -11.25
CA PHE A 285 3.95 0.72 -10.58
C PHE A 285 3.77 1.64 -9.37
N GLY A 286 2.69 2.42 -9.33
CA GLY A 286 2.19 3.04 -8.11
C GLY A 286 1.30 2.08 -7.34
N VAL A 287 1.61 1.85 -6.05
CA VAL A 287 0.94 0.84 -5.22
C VAL A 287 -0.34 1.41 -4.59
N SER A 288 -1.44 1.44 -5.36
CA SER A 288 -2.78 1.80 -4.87
C SER A 288 -3.53 0.64 -4.18
N THR A 289 -2.89 -0.52 -4.02
CA THR A 289 -3.48 -1.76 -3.48
C THR A 289 -4.12 -1.59 -2.09
N LEU A 290 -3.69 -0.61 -1.29
CA LEU A 290 -4.31 -0.31 0.01
C LEU A 290 -5.77 0.14 -0.12
N ASP A 291 -6.14 0.79 -1.23
CA ASP A 291 -7.50 1.29 -1.43
C ASP A 291 -8.44 0.16 -1.86
N VAL A 292 -7.94 -0.82 -2.63
CA VAL A 292 -8.66 -2.10 -2.87
C VAL A 292 -8.85 -2.84 -1.55
N VAL A 293 -7.81 -2.95 -0.72
CA VAL A 293 -7.91 -3.60 0.61
C VAL A 293 -8.95 -2.91 1.50
N ARG A 294 -9.01 -1.57 1.48
CA ARG A 294 -10.06 -0.78 2.17
C ARG A 294 -11.45 -1.02 1.58
N ALA A 295 -11.60 -0.92 0.26
CA ALA A 295 -12.86 -1.10 -0.44
C ALA A 295 -13.47 -2.48 -0.16
N ASN A 296 -12.69 -3.55 -0.33
CA ASN A 296 -13.13 -4.91 -0.03
C ASN A 296 -13.52 -5.05 1.45
N THR A 297 -12.76 -4.45 2.37
CA THR A 297 -13.06 -4.45 3.82
C THR A 297 -14.38 -3.75 4.15
N PHE A 298 -14.60 -2.55 3.63
CA PHE A 298 -15.79 -1.75 3.96
C PHE A 298 -17.05 -2.27 3.25
N VAL A 299 -16.93 -2.74 2.01
CA VAL A 299 -18.04 -3.39 1.28
C VAL A 299 -18.43 -4.70 1.97
N ALA A 300 -17.47 -5.54 2.39
CA ALA A 300 -17.76 -6.75 3.14
C ALA A 300 -18.51 -6.45 4.45
N GLN A 301 -18.07 -5.43 5.19
CA GLN A 301 -18.75 -4.97 6.42
C GLN A 301 -20.17 -4.46 6.15
N LYS A 302 -20.36 -3.58 5.16
CA LYS A 302 -21.66 -2.96 4.82
C LYS A 302 -22.69 -3.97 4.31
N LYS A 303 -22.24 -4.97 3.53
CA LYS A 303 -23.11 -5.96 2.85
C LYS A 303 -23.13 -7.34 3.52
N GLY A 304 -22.46 -7.52 4.65
CA GLY A 304 -22.41 -8.80 5.37
C GLY A 304 -21.72 -9.94 4.61
N LEU A 305 -20.84 -9.61 3.66
CA LEU A 305 -20.14 -10.57 2.82
C LEU A 305 -18.91 -11.15 3.53
N LYS A 306 -18.48 -12.35 3.13
CA LYS A 306 -17.20 -12.90 3.53
C LYS A 306 -16.07 -12.13 2.85
N LEU A 307 -15.20 -11.47 3.62
CA LEU A 307 -14.14 -10.62 3.10
C LEU A 307 -13.22 -11.29 2.06
N ILE A 308 -12.95 -12.59 2.20
CA ILE A 308 -12.10 -13.35 1.27
C ILE A 308 -12.72 -13.52 -0.13
N ASP A 309 -14.06 -13.43 -0.24
CA ASP A 309 -14.79 -13.56 -1.50
C ASP A 309 -14.98 -12.20 -2.20
N VAL A 310 -14.61 -11.07 -1.57
CA VAL A 310 -14.88 -9.71 -2.05
C VAL A 310 -13.71 -9.14 -2.86
N ASP A 311 -14.02 -8.68 -4.08
CA ASP A 311 -13.14 -7.92 -4.99
C ASP A 311 -13.88 -6.69 -5.54
N VAL A 312 -13.38 -5.49 -5.20
CA VAL A 312 -13.86 -4.20 -5.70
C VAL A 312 -12.73 -3.55 -6.50
N PRO A 313 -12.88 -3.30 -7.81
CA PRO A 313 -11.88 -2.52 -8.56
C PRO A 313 -11.82 -1.09 -8.01
N VAL A 314 -10.61 -0.54 -7.88
CA VAL A 314 -10.40 0.86 -7.52
C VAL A 314 -9.50 1.51 -8.56
N VAL A 315 -9.99 2.63 -9.14
CA VAL A 315 -9.41 3.29 -10.31
C VAL A 315 -9.11 4.77 -10.05
N GLY A 316 -8.48 5.46 -11.01
CA GLY A 316 -8.11 6.87 -10.91
C GLY A 316 -6.70 7.10 -10.36
N GLY A 317 -6.57 7.30 -9.06
CA GLY A 317 -5.33 7.62 -8.34
C GLY A 317 -5.38 7.20 -6.87
N HIS A 318 -4.51 7.78 -6.05
CA HIS A 318 -4.25 7.41 -4.64
C HIS A 318 -4.34 8.61 -3.67
N ALA A 319 -5.17 9.62 -3.98
CA ALA A 319 -5.37 10.78 -3.10
C ALA A 319 -6.77 11.40 -3.26
N GLY A 320 -7.48 11.61 -2.15
CA GLY A 320 -8.75 12.37 -2.15
C GLY A 320 -9.77 11.78 -3.13
N ILE A 321 -10.39 12.64 -3.95
CA ILE A 321 -11.41 12.21 -4.91
C ILE A 321 -10.83 11.40 -6.09
N THR A 322 -9.50 11.38 -6.27
CA THR A 322 -8.87 10.51 -7.28
C THR A 322 -9.00 9.03 -6.97
N ILE A 323 -9.33 8.63 -5.73
CA ILE A 323 -9.63 7.24 -5.40
C ILE A 323 -11.10 6.95 -5.77
N LEU A 324 -11.33 6.24 -6.88
CA LEU A 324 -12.66 5.88 -7.36
C LEU A 324 -12.92 4.37 -7.22
N PRO A 325 -13.64 3.92 -6.17
CA PRO A 325 -14.08 2.53 -6.05
C PRO A 325 -15.25 2.26 -7.00
N LEU A 326 -15.11 1.25 -7.87
CA LEU A 326 -16.15 0.85 -8.81
C LEU A 326 -17.12 -0.13 -8.14
N LEU A 327 -17.97 0.40 -7.27
CA LEU A 327 -18.93 -0.38 -6.48
C LEU A 327 -19.91 -1.17 -7.36
N SER A 328 -20.29 -0.68 -8.55
CA SER A 328 -21.11 -1.42 -9.52
C SER A 328 -20.43 -2.67 -10.08
N LYS A 329 -19.09 -2.74 -9.98
CA LYS A 329 -18.26 -3.86 -10.45
C LYS A 329 -17.85 -4.82 -9.35
N THR A 330 -18.35 -4.64 -8.12
CA THR A 330 -18.10 -5.51 -6.96
C THR A 330 -18.37 -6.98 -7.30
N ARG A 331 -17.46 -7.87 -6.90
CA ARG A 331 -17.62 -9.32 -6.93
C ARG A 331 -17.59 -9.84 -5.48
N PRO A 332 -18.51 -10.75 -5.07
CA PRO A 332 -19.72 -11.15 -5.76
C PRO A 332 -20.66 -9.95 -5.99
N SER A 333 -21.48 -10.02 -7.04
CA SER A 333 -22.38 -8.92 -7.42
C SER A 333 -23.40 -8.64 -6.31
N VAL A 334 -23.46 -7.38 -5.88
CA VAL A 334 -24.39 -6.87 -4.86
C VAL A 334 -24.89 -5.48 -5.25
N THR A 335 -26.14 -5.18 -4.91
CA THR A 335 -26.76 -3.87 -5.15
C THR A 335 -26.49 -2.91 -4.00
N PHE A 336 -26.21 -1.65 -4.33
CA PHE A 336 -26.10 -0.52 -3.40
C PHE A 336 -27.22 0.48 -3.68
N THR A 337 -27.68 1.20 -2.66
CA THR A 337 -28.46 2.43 -2.87
C THR A 337 -27.52 3.61 -3.18
N ASP A 338 -28.06 4.74 -3.62
CA ASP A 338 -27.27 5.94 -3.91
C ASP A 338 -26.58 6.46 -2.63
N GLU A 339 -27.26 6.41 -1.49
CA GLU A 339 -26.70 6.81 -0.18
C GLU A 339 -25.58 5.87 0.27
N GLU A 340 -25.74 4.55 0.09
CA GLU A 340 -24.67 3.59 0.40
C GLU A 340 -23.46 3.77 -0.52
N THR A 341 -23.71 4.08 -1.79
CA THR A 341 -22.68 4.33 -2.81
C THR A 341 -21.87 5.57 -2.45
N GLU A 342 -22.54 6.65 -2.05
CA GLU A 342 -21.91 7.90 -1.64
C GLU A 342 -21.16 7.75 -0.30
N GLU A 343 -21.76 7.09 0.70
CA GLU A 343 -21.16 6.82 2.00
C GLU A 343 -19.88 5.99 1.87
N LEU A 344 -19.94 4.87 1.15
CA LEU A 344 -18.79 3.99 0.94
C LEU A 344 -17.68 4.69 0.14
N THR A 345 -18.04 5.41 -0.92
CA THR A 345 -17.05 6.16 -1.73
C THR A 345 -16.31 7.19 -0.89
N LYS A 346 -17.05 8.05 -0.16
CA LYS A 346 -16.46 9.05 0.74
C LYS A 346 -15.58 8.40 1.81
N ARG A 347 -15.98 7.26 2.38
CA ARG A 347 -15.20 6.53 3.38
C ARG A 347 -13.92 5.94 2.80
N ILE A 348 -13.98 5.31 1.63
CA ILE A 348 -12.80 4.74 0.95
C ILE A 348 -11.78 5.84 0.63
N GLN A 349 -12.23 6.98 0.11
CA GLN A 349 -11.40 8.16 -0.18
C GLN A 349 -10.74 8.76 1.08
N ASN A 350 -11.45 8.78 2.21
CA ASN A 350 -10.98 9.43 3.45
C ASN A 350 -10.33 8.49 4.47
N ALA A 351 -10.31 7.17 4.25
CA ALA A 351 -9.68 6.20 5.15
C ALA A 351 -8.14 6.32 5.26
N GLY A 352 -7.51 7.23 4.51
CA GLY A 352 -6.16 7.74 4.80
C GLY A 352 -6.15 8.71 5.99
N THR A 353 -7.07 9.67 5.97
CA THR A 353 -7.29 10.69 6.99
C THR A 353 -7.77 10.09 8.31
N GLU A 354 -8.74 9.16 8.26
CA GLU A 354 -9.26 8.46 9.46
C GLU A 354 -8.14 7.85 10.32
N VAL A 355 -7.11 7.27 9.68
CA VAL A 355 -5.98 6.65 10.38
C VAL A 355 -4.99 7.68 10.93
N VAL A 356 -4.84 8.83 10.28
CA VAL A 356 -4.01 9.95 10.80
C VAL A 356 -4.68 10.58 12.03
N GLU A 357 -6.01 10.74 11.99
CA GLU A 357 -6.81 11.27 13.11
C GLU A 357 -6.85 10.30 14.29
N ALA A 358 -7.08 9.01 14.04
CA ALA A 358 -7.00 7.96 15.06
C ALA A 358 -5.61 7.79 15.69
N LYS A 359 -4.55 8.18 14.96
CA LYS A 359 -3.16 8.28 15.48
C LYS A 359 -2.84 9.63 16.13
N ALA A 360 -3.81 10.53 16.30
CA ALA A 360 -3.63 11.89 16.82
C ALA A 360 -2.52 12.68 16.09
N GLY A 361 -2.37 12.46 14.78
CA GLY A 361 -1.32 13.08 13.95
C GLY A 361 0.06 12.43 14.04
N ALA A 362 0.25 11.36 14.82
CA ALA A 362 1.52 10.62 14.96
C ALA A 362 1.84 9.70 13.75
N GLY A 363 1.64 10.21 12.54
CA GLY A 363 1.84 9.50 11.27
C GLY A 363 0.58 8.86 10.68
N SER A 364 0.75 8.26 9.50
CA SER A 364 -0.32 7.67 8.68
C SER A 364 -0.42 6.14 8.80
N ALA A 365 -1.18 5.50 7.92
CA ALA A 365 -1.27 4.04 7.84
C ALA A 365 0.11 3.40 7.60
N THR A 366 0.52 2.51 8.51
CA THR A 366 1.81 1.80 8.46
C THR A 366 1.63 0.31 8.22
N LEU A 367 0.99 -0.39 9.17
CA LEU A 367 0.81 -1.85 9.12
C LEU A 367 -0.06 -2.31 7.95
N SER A 368 -1.18 -1.63 7.69
CA SER A 368 -2.05 -1.95 6.56
C SER A 368 -1.43 -1.60 5.20
N MET A 369 -0.59 -0.55 5.13
CA MET A 369 0.17 -0.22 3.92
C MET A 369 1.25 -1.27 3.65
N ALA A 370 1.96 -1.74 4.69
CA ALA A 370 2.90 -2.85 4.56
C ALA A 370 2.22 -4.14 4.09
N TYR A 371 1.04 -4.48 4.62
CA TYR A 371 0.22 -5.60 4.13
C TYR A 371 -0.16 -5.45 2.64
N ALA A 372 -0.69 -4.29 2.24
CA ALA A 372 -1.09 -4.05 0.86
C ALA A 372 0.10 -4.06 -0.12
N ALA A 373 1.25 -3.50 0.29
CA ALA A 373 2.48 -3.54 -0.49
C ALA A 373 3.05 -4.97 -0.59
N ALA A 374 3.03 -5.75 0.50
CA ALA A 374 3.46 -7.15 0.48
C ALA A 374 2.58 -8.01 -0.44
N ARG A 375 1.26 -7.79 -0.46
CA ARG A 375 0.36 -8.41 -1.45
C ARG A 375 0.79 -8.07 -2.88
N PHE A 376 1.06 -6.80 -3.19
CA PHE A 376 1.44 -6.39 -4.54
C PHE A 376 2.83 -6.95 -4.96
N VAL A 377 3.74 -7.10 -4.00
CA VAL A 377 5.02 -7.82 -4.20
C VAL A 377 4.76 -9.30 -4.49
N GLU A 378 3.96 -10.01 -3.70
CA GLU A 378 3.64 -11.43 -3.92
C GLU A 378 2.94 -11.65 -5.28
N SER A 379 2.01 -10.79 -5.68
CA SER A 379 1.42 -10.77 -7.01
C SER A 379 2.48 -10.59 -8.11
N SER A 380 3.45 -9.70 -7.91
CA SER A 380 4.57 -9.50 -8.85
C SER A 380 5.52 -10.71 -8.92
N LEU A 381 5.80 -11.37 -7.79
CA LEU A 381 6.62 -12.59 -7.73
C LEU A 381 5.91 -13.77 -8.42
N ARG A 382 4.59 -13.91 -8.24
CA ARG A 382 3.74 -14.85 -9.01
C ARG A 382 3.85 -14.60 -10.52
N ALA A 383 3.76 -13.34 -10.94
CA ALA A 383 3.85 -12.93 -12.35
C ALA A 383 5.23 -13.23 -12.96
N LEU A 384 6.32 -12.99 -12.22
CA LEU A 384 7.69 -13.35 -12.61
C LEU A 384 7.90 -14.86 -12.71
N ALA A 385 7.33 -15.64 -11.78
CA ALA A 385 7.31 -17.12 -11.85
C ALA A 385 6.60 -17.62 -13.12
N GLY A 386 5.61 -16.86 -13.61
CA GLY A 386 4.82 -17.19 -14.78
C GLY A 386 3.46 -17.78 -14.46
N ASP A 387 2.91 -17.45 -13.29
CA ASP A 387 1.48 -17.62 -13.07
C ASP A 387 0.71 -16.78 -14.12
N PRO A 388 -0.17 -17.39 -14.93
CA PRO A 388 -0.84 -16.70 -16.01
C PRO A 388 -2.04 -15.86 -15.54
N ASP A 389 -2.42 -15.95 -14.26
CA ASP A 389 -3.66 -15.43 -13.68
C ASP A 389 -3.36 -14.49 -12.49
N VAL A 390 -2.66 -13.39 -12.79
CA VAL A 390 -2.32 -12.34 -11.82
C VAL A 390 -2.97 -11.03 -12.23
N TYR A 391 -3.87 -10.54 -11.38
CA TYR A 391 -4.57 -9.27 -11.57
C TYR A 391 -4.53 -8.41 -10.30
N GLU A 392 -4.18 -7.14 -10.46
CA GLU A 392 -4.16 -6.14 -9.38
C GLU A 392 -4.62 -4.78 -9.91
N CYS A 393 -5.09 -3.90 -9.04
CA CYS A 393 -5.24 -2.48 -9.37
C CYS A 393 -3.96 -1.72 -8.99
N THR A 394 -3.42 -0.92 -9.91
CA THR A 394 -2.17 -0.16 -9.73
C THR A 394 -2.16 1.08 -10.63
N TYR A 395 -1.48 2.15 -10.16
CA TYR A 395 -1.31 3.41 -10.87
C TYR A 395 -0.11 3.34 -11.82
N VAL A 396 -0.37 3.22 -13.12
CA VAL A 396 0.61 2.98 -14.18
C VAL A 396 0.46 3.98 -15.31
N GLN A 397 1.42 4.04 -16.25
CA GLN A 397 1.16 4.72 -17.53
C GLN A 397 0.02 4.02 -18.25
N SER A 398 -0.96 4.79 -18.74
CA SER A 398 -2.23 4.25 -19.23
C SER A 398 -2.78 5.06 -20.41
N GLU A 399 -3.63 4.41 -21.20
CA GLU A 399 -4.33 4.97 -22.36
C GLU A 399 -5.87 4.89 -22.18
N LEU A 400 -6.36 4.51 -20.99
CA LEU A 400 -7.79 4.44 -20.67
C LEU A 400 -8.48 5.81 -20.59
N THR A 401 -7.70 6.88 -20.47
CA THR A 401 -8.17 8.28 -20.39
C THR A 401 -7.19 9.18 -21.14
N GLU A 402 -7.53 10.46 -21.28
CA GLU A 402 -6.65 11.51 -21.76
C GLU A 402 -5.45 11.81 -20.83
N LEU A 403 -5.40 11.20 -19.63
CA LEU A 403 -4.31 11.38 -18.67
C LEU A 403 -3.24 10.29 -18.86
N PRO A 404 -1.94 10.64 -18.91
CA PRO A 404 -0.88 9.68 -19.21
C PRO A 404 -0.62 8.66 -18.08
N PHE A 405 -1.16 8.88 -16.88
CA PHE A 405 -1.10 7.94 -15.76
C PHE A 405 -2.49 7.77 -15.14
N PHE A 406 -2.89 6.51 -14.90
CA PHE A 406 -4.21 6.20 -14.37
C PHE A 406 -4.20 4.86 -13.61
N ALA A 407 -4.86 4.81 -12.45
CA ALA A 407 -5.01 3.58 -11.68
C ALA A 407 -6.12 2.74 -12.31
N SER A 408 -5.82 1.48 -12.58
CA SER A 408 -6.76 0.55 -13.21
C SER A 408 -6.39 -0.89 -12.88
N ARG A 409 -7.32 -1.82 -13.10
CA ARG A 409 -7.02 -3.25 -13.05
C ARG A 409 -6.11 -3.61 -14.22
N VAL A 410 -4.98 -4.25 -13.93
CA VAL A 410 -4.03 -4.74 -14.94
C VAL A 410 -3.82 -6.24 -14.77
N LYS A 411 -3.47 -6.91 -15.87
CA LYS A 411 -2.88 -8.25 -15.85
C LYS A 411 -1.36 -8.12 -15.75
N LEU A 412 -0.76 -8.80 -14.77
CA LEU A 412 0.69 -8.90 -14.62
C LEU A 412 1.20 -10.21 -15.23
N GLY A 413 2.43 -10.16 -15.74
CA GLY A 413 3.18 -11.33 -16.21
C GLY A 413 4.68 -11.08 -16.15
N LYS A 414 5.48 -11.96 -16.76
CA LYS A 414 6.96 -11.96 -16.61
C LYS A 414 7.66 -10.66 -17.00
N ASN A 415 7.04 -9.86 -17.85
CA ASN A 415 7.59 -8.60 -18.36
C ASN A 415 6.89 -7.35 -17.79
N GLY A 416 6.14 -7.50 -16.69
CA GLY A 416 5.34 -6.45 -16.06
C GLY A 416 3.89 -6.47 -16.55
N VAL A 417 3.31 -5.30 -16.86
CA VAL A 417 1.95 -5.18 -17.41
C VAL A 417 1.84 -5.90 -18.77
N GLU A 418 1.02 -6.95 -18.82
CA GLU A 418 0.65 -7.63 -20.06
C GLU A 418 -0.50 -6.89 -20.76
N SER A 419 -1.57 -6.57 -20.02
CA SER A 419 -2.75 -5.87 -20.53
C SER A 419 -3.42 -5.02 -19.45
N ILE A 420 -3.90 -3.84 -19.81
CA ILE A 420 -4.78 -3.00 -18.98
C ILE A 420 -6.24 -3.41 -19.24
N ILE A 421 -7.07 -3.53 -18.21
CA ILE A 421 -8.44 -4.07 -18.31
C ILE A 421 -9.45 -2.92 -18.45
N SER A 422 -9.75 -2.55 -19.70
CA SER A 422 -10.70 -1.48 -20.05
C SER A 422 -12.14 -1.78 -19.61
N SER A 423 -12.53 -3.05 -19.59
CA SER A 423 -13.92 -3.48 -19.32
C SER A 423 -14.45 -3.11 -17.94
N ASP A 424 -13.57 -2.82 -16.97
CA ASP A 424 -14.01 -2.33 -15.66
C ASP A 424 -14.63 -0.90 -15.78
N LEU A 425 -14.28 -0.12 -16.81
CA LEU A 425 -14.87 1.19 -17.12
C LEU A 425 -16.07 1.14 -18.10
N GLU A 426 -16.43 -0.04 -18.61
CA GLU A 426 -17.58 -0.19 -19.51
C GLU A 426 -18.89 -0.28 -18.72
N GLY A 427 -19.87 0.57 -19.02
CA GLY A 427 -21.16 0.57 -18.33
C GLY A 427 -21.06 0.92 -16.84
N LEU A 428 -20.39 2.03 -16.53
CA LEU A 428 -20.41 2.67 -15.21
C LEU A 428 -21.82 3.17 -14.86
N THR A 429 -22.11 3.31 -13.57
CA THR A 429 -23.27 4.08 -13.09
C THR A 429 -23.09 5.57 -13.35
N GLU A 430 -24.18 6.35 -13.33
CA GLU A 430 -24.12 7.82 -13.42
C GLU A 430 -23.25 8.42 -12.31
N TYR A 431 -23.30 7.87 -11.09
CA TYR A 431 -22.43 8.28 -9.98
C TYR A 431 -20.94 8.05 -10.29
N GLU A 432 -20.57 6.84 -10.73
CA GLU A 432 -19.19 6.50 -11.06
C GLU A 432 -18.65 7.28 -12.26
N ALA A 433 -19.49 7.54 -13.27
CA ALA A 433 -19.13 8.35 -14.44
C ALA A 433 -18.92 9.83 -14.06
N ASN A 434 -19.81 10.41 -13.26
CA ASN A 434 -19.66 11.78 -12.76
C ASN A 434 -18.42 11.91 -11.84
N ALA A 435 -18.14 10.91 -11.02
CA ALA A 435 -16.92 10.86 -10.19
C ALA A 435 -15.64 10.73 -11.03
N LEU A 436 -15.67 9.95 -12.11
CA LEU A 436 -14.56 9.79 -13.06
C LEU A 436 -14.22 11.12 -13.75
N GLU A 437 -15.21 11.89 -14.18
CA GLU A 437 -14.95 13.22 -14.76
C GLU A 437 -14.52 14.24 -13.70
N ALA A 438 -15.08 14.17 -12.48
CA ALA A 438 -14.71 15.07 -11.38
C ALA A 438 -13.27 14.87 -10.88
N LEU A 439 -12.71 13.66 -10.94
CA LEU A 439 -11.35 13.40 -10.46
C LEU A 439 -10.23 13.75 -11.44
N LYS A 440 -10.53 13.79 -12.75
CA LYS A 440 -9.52 14.04 -13.79
C LYS A 440 -8.73 15.35 -13.59
N PRO A 441 -9.32 16.50 -13.21
CA PRO A 441 -8.57 17.73 -13.00
C PRO A 441 -7.58 17.66 -11.81
N GLU A 442 -7.94 17.04 -10.69
CA GLU A 442 -7.03 16.87 -9.54
C GLU A 442 -5.89 15.89 -9.89
N LEU A 443 -6.22 14.80 -10.59
CA LEU A 443 -5.23 13.82 -11.04
C LEU A 443 -4.26 14.43 -12.06
N LYS A 444 -4.78 15.19 -13.04
CA LYS A 444 -3.98 15.92 -14.03
C LYS A 444 -3.02 16.90 -13.37
N ALA A 445 -3.49 17.77 -12.48
CA ALA A 445 -2.63 18.71 -11.75
C ALA A 445 -1.57 18.00 -10.90
N SER A 446 -1.89 16.82 -10.34
CA SER A 446 -0.92 15.98 -9.63
C SER A 446 0.15 15.40 -10.55
N ILE A 447 -0.22 14.98 -11.77
CA ILE A 447 0.71 14.47 -12.80
C ILE A 447 1.64 15.60 -13.29
N GLU A 448 1.06 16.72 -13.72
CA GLU A 448 1.79 17.87 -14.27
C GLU A 448 2.84 18.40 -13.26
N LYS A 449 2.46 18.52 -11.98
CA LYS A 449 3.37 18.89 -10.89
C LYS A 449 4.55 17.92 -10.71
N GLY A 450 4.34 16.63 -10.95
CA GLY A 450 5.41 15.61 -10.92
C GLY A 450 6.37 15.75 -12.11
N ILE A 451 5.82 15.89 -13.31
CA ILE A 451 6.59 16.09 -14.56
C ILE A 451 7.42 17.38 -14.48
N GLU A 452 6.79 18.49 -14.09
CA GLU A 452 7.46 19.78 -13.88
C GLU A 452 8.64 19.68 -12.91
N PHE A 453 8.51 18.93 -11.80
CA PHE A 453 9.61 18.75 -10.86
C PHE A 453 10.81 18.07 -11.52
N ALA A 454 10.58 16.95 -12.25
CA ALA A 454 11.65 16.22 -12.92
C ALA A 454 12.34 17.05 -14.02
N HIS A 455 11.59 17.86 -14.77
CA HIS A 455 12.12 18.71 -15.84
C HIS A 455 12.90 19.92 -15.28
N LYS A 456 12.43 20.54 -14.19
CA LYS A 456 13.13 21.66 -13.52
C LYS A 456 14.51 21.23 -13.00
N GLN A 457 14.64 20.00 -12.48
CA GLN A 457 15.93 19.46 -12.04
C GLN A 457 16.89 19.18 -13.21
N GLN A 458 16.37 18.72 -14.36
CA GLN A 458 17.18 18.51 -15.57
C GLN A 458 17.74 19.83 -16.12
N GLY A 459 16.94 20.91 -16.11
CA GLY A 459 17.39 22.24 -16.50
C GLY A 459 18.53 22.76 -15.62
N ALA A 460 18.42 22.60 -14.30
CA ALA A 460 19.46 22.98 -13.35
C ALA A 460 20.77 22.17 -13.54
N ALA A 461 20.66 20.87 -13.81
CA ALA A 461 21.82 20.00 -14.05
C ALA A 461 22.52 20.25 -15.40
N ALA A 462 21.86 20.94 -16.34
CA ALA A 462 22.44 21.34 -17.63
C ALA A 462 22.99 22.78 -17.64
N SER A 463 22.92 23.50 -16.52
CA SER A 463 23.44 24.87 -16.36
C SER A 463 24.63 24.97 -15.39
N VAL A 464 25.32 23.85 -15.15
CA VAL A 464 26.51 23.70 -14.31
C VAL A 464 27.55 22.90 -15.08
#